data_AF-A0A7V2XK13-F1
#
_entry.id   AF-A0A7V2XK13-F1
#
_cell.length_a   1.000
_cell.length_b   1.000
_cell.length_c   1.000
_cell.angle_alpha   90.00
_cell.angle_beta   90.00
_cell.angle_gamma   90.00
#
_symmetry.space_group_name_H-M   'P 1'
#
loop_
_entity.id
_entity.type
_entity.pdbx_description
1 polymer ?
#
loop_
_entity_poly.entity_id
_entity_poly.type
_entity_poly.pdbx_seq_one_letter_code
_entity_poly.pdbx_strand_id
1 'polypeptide(L)'
;LPHAGIGVPCYAWSTSPLRRYTDLVNQWQIIACARHGKTAALVAPFKPKDAGLFSVISAFDAAYTAYNQFQNGMERYWTLHYLQQHALSEITATVIKDNLVRADTLPLVFPVLGADGLPRGAQVRVRLGAIDDISLDISGTVIERLDQTAPAAAMDEEGDDEAELAAPLTIAMDVNDDDPADKPTDAGNAGANGGAAG
;
A
#
# COMPACT_ATOMS: atom_id res chain seq x y z
N LEU A 1 -13.13 0.00 6.73
CA LEU A 1 -12.18 -1.09 7.05
C LEU A 1 -10.86 -0.44 7.49
N PRO A 2 -10.11 -1.08 8.40
CA PRO A 2 -8.79 -0.62 8.81
C PRO A 2 -7.84 -0.61 7.62
N HIS A 3 -7.00 0.42 7.53
CA HIS A 3 -5.97 0.53 6.51
C HIS A 3 -4.62 0.08 7.09
N ALA A 4 -4.31 -1.21 6.99
CA ALA A 4 -3.13 -1.81 7.60
C ALA A 4 -1.81 -1.11 7.24
N GLY A 5 -1.63 -0.70 5.98
CA GLY A 5 -0.39 -0.04 5.53
C GLY A 5 -0.16 1.37 6.08
N ILE A 6 -1.21 2.03 6.62
CA ILE A 6 -1.11 3.37 7.23
C ILE A 6 -1.29 3.27 8.76
N GLY A 7 -1.82 2.14 9.27
CA GLY A 7 -2.01 1.91 10.70
C GLY A 7 -3.24 2.60 11.30
N VAL A 8 -4.26 2.90 10.49
CA VAL A 8 -5.47 3.61 10.95
C VAL A 8 -6.72 2.73 10.93
N PRO A 9 -7.66 2.90 11.89
CA PRO A 9 -8.88 2.10 11.96
C PRO A 9 -9.85 2.36 10.79
N CYS A 10 -9.77 3.55 10.20
CA CYS A 10 -10.49 3.90 8.98
C CYS A 10 -9.72 4.96 8.19
N TYR A 11 -9.85 4.92 6.87
CA TYR A 11 -9.21 5.87 5.98
C TYR A 11 -10.13 6.19 4.81
N ALA A 12 -10.12 7.45 4.38
CA ALA A 12 -10.85 7.94 3.21
C ALA A 12 -10.01 9.00 2.48
N TRP A 13 -9.99 8.91 1.14
CA TRP A 13 -9.37 9.95 0.32
C TRP A 13 -10.29 11.17 0.20
N SER A 14 -9.83 12.31 0.71
CA SER A 14 -10.61 13.58 0.67
C SER A 14 -9.76 14.82 0.37
N THR A 15 -8.47 14.66 0.06
CA THR A 15 -7.50 15.77 -0.04
C THR A 15 -7.25 16.23 -1.48
N SER A 16 -7.77 15.54 -2.49
CA SER A 16 -7.48 15.80 -3.91
C SER A 16 -8.73 15.79 -4.81
N PRO A 17 -9.80 16.54 -4.48
CA PRO A 17 -11.09 16.47 -5.18
C PRO A 17 -11.05 16.95 -6.63
N LEU A 18 -10.07 17.77 -7.01
CA LEU A 18 -9.94 18.26 -8.39
C LEU A 18 -9.32 17.23 -9.35
N ARG A 19 -8.66 16.18 -8.82
CA ARG A 19 -7.93 15.19 -9.62
C ARG A 19 -8.31 13.74 -9.33
N ARG A 20 -9.11 13.49 -8.29
CA ARG A 20 -9.65 12.17 -7.96
C ARG A 20 -11.15 12.26 -7.73
N TYR A 21 -11.90 11.50 -8.51
CA TYR A 21 -13.36 11.56 -8.49
C TYR A 21 -13.94 11.07 -7.15
N THR A 22 -13.33 10.07 -6.52
CA THR A 22 -13.71 9.58 -5.19
C THR A 22 -13.55 10.66 -4.11
N ASP A 23 -12.48 11.46 -4.15
CA ASP A 23 -12.32 12.63 -3.26
C ASP A 23 -13.43 13.66 -3.51
N LEU A 24 -13.81 13.93 -4.77
CA LEU A 24 -14.91 14.86 -5.09
C LEU A 24 -16.25 14.39 -4.52
N VAL A 25 -16.56 13.11 -4.65
CA VAL A 25 -17.77 12.51 -4.09
C VAL A 25 -17.77 12.61 -2.56
N ASN A 26 -16.63 12.36 -1.92
CA ASN A 26 -16.47 12.54 -0.48
C ASN A 26 -16.67 14.00 -0.05
N GLN A 27 -16.20 14.96 -0.83
CA GLN A 27 -16.44 16.38 -0.56
C GLN A 27 -17.94 16.72 -0.55
N TRP A 28 -18.74 16.16 -1.46
CA TRP A 28 -20.19 16.39 -1.45
C TRP A 28 -20.85 15.87 -0.17
N GLN A 29 -20.42 14.72 0.34
CA GLN A 29 -20.92 14.17 1.61
C GLN A 29 -20.49 15.02 2.81
N ILE A 30 -19.24 15.45 2.85
CA ILE A 30 -18.70 16.31 3.92
C ILE A 30 -19.44 17.66 3.95
N ILE A 31 -19.69 18.26 2.78
CA ILE A 31 -20.45 19.52 2.68
C ILE A 31 -21.89 19.33 3.19
N ALA A 32 -22.54 18.19 2.88
CA ALA A 32 -23.87 17.89 3.40
C ALA A 32 -23.86 17.77 4.94
N CYS A 33 -22.87 17.09 5.51
CA CYS A 33 -22.66 17.00 6.96
C CYS A 33 -22.45 18.38 7.60
N ALA A 34 -21.60 19.21 7.02
CA ALA A 34 -21.29 20.55 7.54
C ALA A 34 -22.51 21.49 7.51
N ARG A 35 -23.35 21.41 6.47
CA ARG A 35 -24.53 22.28 6.30
C ARG A 35 -25.75 21.85 7.10
N HIS A 36 -25.95 20.54 7.27
CA HIS A 36 -27.20 19.98 7.78
C HIS A 36 -27.04 19.21 9.10
N GLY A 37 -25.80 19.00 9.56
CA GLY A 37 -25.52 18.35 10.84
C GLY A 37 -26.25 17.02 10.99
N LYS A 38 -27.08 16.89 12.03
CA LYS A 38 -27.84 15.66 12.33
C LYS A 38 -28.82 15.24 11.22
N THR A 39 -29.29 16.17 10.38
CA THR A 39 -30.20 15.85 9.28
C THR A 39 -29.47 15.57 7.96
N ALA A 40 -28.14 15.60 7.95
CA ALA A 40 -27.34 15.37 6.74
C ALA A 40 -27.64 14.03 6.05
N ALA A 41 -27.88 12.96 6.82
CA ALA A 41 -28.22 11.65 6.26
C ALA A 41 -29.51 11.64 5.41
N LEU A 42 -30.41 12.62 5.60
CA LEU A 42 -31.66 12.75 4.85
C LEU A 42 -31.47 13.48 3.50
N VAL A 43 -30.44 14.32 3.40
CA VAL A 43 -30.19 15.21 2.25
C VAL A 43 -28.88 14.91 1.52
N ALA A 44 -28.06 14.03 2.08
CA ALA A 44 -26.83 13.54 1.49
C ALA A 44 -27.09 12.99 0.07
N PRO A 45 -26.25 13.32 -0.92
CA PRO A 45 -26.44 12.87 -2.30
C PRO A 45 -26.51 11.35 -2.49
N PHE A 46 -25.92 10.59 -1.56
CA PHE A 46 -25.88 9.13 -1.62
C PHE A 46 -26.27 8.57 -0.25
N LYS A 47 -27.21 7.63 -0.22
CA LYS A 47 -27.60 6.93 0.99
C LYS A 47 -26.57 5.85 1.38
N PRO A 48 -26.58 5.35 2.63
CA PRO A 48 -25.81 4.18 2.96
C PRO A 48 -26.16 3.01 2.04
N LYS A 49 -25.14 2.38 1.44
CA LYS A 49 -25.26 1.28 0.46
C LYS A 49 -26.01 1.64 -0.83
N ASP A 50 -25.98 2.91 -1.23
CA ASP A 50 -26.58 3.36 -2.49
C ASP A 50 -25.89 2.70 -3.71
N ALA A 51 -26.70 2.16 -4.63
CA ALA A 51 -26.20 1.52 -5.85
C ALA A 51 -25.44 2.51 -6.76
N GLY A 52 -25.85 3.78 -6.79
CA GLY A 52 -25.17 4.83 -7.53
C GLY A 52 -23.78 5.12 -6.98
N LEU A 53 -23.61 5.10 -5.64
CA LEU A 53 -22.30 5.26 -5.02
C LEU A 53 -21.37 4.09 -5.35
N PHE A 54 -21.88 2.85 -5.30
CA PHE A 54 -21.08 1.68 -5.69
C PHE A 54 -20.72 1.69 -7.18
N SER A 55 -21.65 2.10 -8.06
CA SER A 55 -21.37 2.26 -9.49
C SER A 55 -20.25 3.27 -9.74
N VAL A 56 -20.27 4.40 -9.03
CA VAL A 56 -19.21 5.41 -9.09
C VAL A 56 -17.86 4.87 -8.63
N ILE A 57 -17.81 4.13 -7.51
CA ILE A 57 -16.58 3.54 -7.00
C ILE A 57 -16.00 2.55 -8.01
N SER A 58 -16.83 1.65 -8.57
CA SER A 58 -16.40 0.67 -9.57
C SER A 58 -15.89 1.34 -10.85
N ALA A 59 -16.58 2.37 -11.33
CA ALA A 59 -16.15 3.13 -12.51
C ALA A 59 -14.81 3.84 -12.28
N PHE A 60 -14.61 4.41 -11.09
CA PHE A 60 -13.34 5.00 -10.69
C PHE A 60 -12.21 3.97 -10.67
N ASP A 61 -12.43 2.80 -10.06
CA ASP A 61 -11.41 1.76 -9.96
C ASP A 61 -10.95 1.24 -11.34
N ALA A 62 -11.92 1.03 -12.24
CA ALA A 62 -11.65 0.64 -13.63
C ALA A 62 -10.84 1.71 -14.37
N ALA A 63 -11.27 2.98 -14.29
CA ALA A 63 -10.56 4.08 -14.93
C ALA A 63 -9.16 4.27 -14.35
N TYR A 64 -9.03 4.26 -13.03
CA TYR A 64 -7.77 4.42 -12.32
C TYR A 64 -6.76 3.32 -12.70
N THR A 65 -7.22 2.07 -12.78
CA THR A 65 -6.41 0.94 -13.24
C THR A 65 -5.94 1.12 -14.68
N ALA A 66 -6.83 1.51 -15.60
CA ALA A 66 -6.48 1.76 -17.00
C ALA A 66 -5.46 2.90 -17.15
N TYR A 67 -5.63 3.99 -16.40
CA TYR A 67 -4.67 5.09 -16.37
C TYR A 67 -3.30 4.64 -15.86
N ASN A 68 -3.25 3.86 -14.77
CA ASN A 68 -1.97 3.36 -14.24
C ASN A 68 -1.25 2.45 -15.24
N GLN A 69 -1.98 1.58 -15.96
CA GLN A 69 -1.39 0.75 -17.02
C GLN A 69 -0.78 1.60 -18.13
N PHE A 70 -1.50 2.64 -18.57
CA PHE A 70 -0.99 3.55 -19.58
C PHE A 70 0.22 4.37 -19.09
N GLN A 71 0.19 4.87 -17.85
CA GLN A 71 1.32 5.57 -17.23
C GLN A 71 2.57 4.70 -17.18
N ASN A 72 2.43 3.45 -16.73
CA ASN A 72 3.54 2.49 -16.72
C ASN A 72 4.09 2.23 -18.13
N GLY A 73 3.21 2.14 -19.13
CA GLY A 73 3.60 2.01 -20.54
C GLY A 73 4.38 3.22 -21.05
N MET A 74 3.93 4.44 -20.73
CA MET A 74 4.64 5.67 -21.11
C MET A 74 6.00 5.79 -20.43
N GLU A 75 6.10 5.52 -19.12
CA GLU A 75 7.38 5.52 -18.40
C GLU A 75 8.35 4.51 -19.01
N ARG A 76 7.85 3.31 -19.34
CA ARG A 76 8.65 2.27 -19.99
C ARG A 76 9.13 2.70 -21.37
N TYR A 77 8.25 3.22 -22.21
CA TYR A 77 8.59 3.76 -23.53
C TYR A 77 9.72 4.80 -23.48
N TRP A 78 9.59 5.80 -22.60
CA TRP A 78 10.60 6.85 -22.49
C TRP A 78 11.91 6.35 -21.90
N THR A 79 11.86 5.37 -21.00
CA THR A 79 13.06 4.74 -20.45
C THR A 79 13.83 3.97 -21.52
N LEU A 80 13.14 3.23 -22.40
CA LEU A 80 13.76 2.52 -23.52
C LEU A 80 14.36 3.49 -24.55
N HIS A 81 13.65 4.56 -24.88
CA HIS A 81 14.19 5.61 -25.76
C HIS A 81 15.42 6.29 -25.15
N TYR A 82 15.45 6.52 -23.85
CA TYR A 82 16.62 7.04 -23.16
C TYR A 82 17.83 6.11 -23.34
N LEU A 83 17.65 4.80 -23.16
CA LEU A 83 18.72 3.81 -23.39
C LEU A 83 19.27 3.89 -24.83
N GLN A 84 18.39 3.99 -25.82
CA GLN A 84 18.77 4.10 -27.24
C GLN A 84 19.55 5.39 -27.53
N GLN A 85 19.03 6.54 -27.08
CA GLN A 85 19.62 7.85 -27.34
C GLN A 85 21.01 8.01 -26.74
N HIS A 86 21.23 7.43 -25.57
CA HIS A 86 22.51 7.45 -24.88
C HIS A 86 23.43 6.26 -25.23
N ALA A 87 23.01 5.40 -26.17
CA ALA A 87 23.73 4.21 -26.59
C ALA A 87 24.20 3.35 -25.41
N LEU A 88 23.34 3.21 -24.39
CA LEU A 88 23.66 2.44 -23.19
C LEU A 88 23.57 0.95 -23.51
N SER A 89 24.72 0.28 -23.58
CA SER A 89 24.81 -1.17 -23.82
C SER A 89 24.91 -1.98 -22.52
N GLU A 90 25.31 -1.34 -21.42
CA GLU A 90 25.52 -1.98 -20.12
C GLU A 90 24.99 -1.08 -19.00
N ILE A 91 24.31 -1.68 -18.02
CA ILE A 91 23.78 -0.96 -16.85
C ILE A 91 24.00 -1.77 -15.58
N THR A 92 24.01 -1.08 -14.44
CA THR A 92 23.95 -1.74 -13.12
C THR A 92 22.50 -1.98 -12.73
N ALA A 93 22.25 -3.13 -12.13
CA ALA A 93 20.94 -3.52 -11.69
C ALA A 93 21.02 -4.36 -10.41
N THR A 94 19.94 -4.32 -9.64
CA THR A 94 19.77 -5.09 -8.41
C THR A 94 18.78 -6.24 -8.63
N VAL A 95 19.15 -7.45 -8.21
CA VAL A 95 18.29 -8.65 -8.30
C VAL A 95 17.06 -8.51 -7.39
N ILE A 96 15.88 -8.71 -7.95
CA ILE A 96 14.62 -8.80 -7.19
C ILE A 96 14.31 -10.27 -6.86
N LYS A 97 14.06 -11.09 -7.89
CA LYS A 97 13.70 -12.52 -7.81
C LYS A 97 13.55 -13.11 -9.22
N ASP A 98 13.59 -14.44 -9.38
CA ASP A 98 13.19 -15.14 -10.62
C ASP A 98 13.82 -14.54 -11.90
N ASN A 99 15.13 -14.30 -11.90
CA ASN A 99 15.85 -13.63 -13.00
C ASN A 99 15.40 -12.19 -13.32
N LEU A 100 14.61 -11.57 -12.47
CA LEU A 100 14.15 -10.20 -12.61
C LEU A 100 15.07 -9.25 -11.87
N VAL A 101 15.58 -8.26 -12.57
CA VAL A 101 16.43 -7.20 -12.00
C VAL A 101 15.77 -5.84 -12.18
N ARG A 102 16.11 -4.91 -11.28
CA ARG A 102 15.75 -3.49 -11.37
C ARG A 102 17.00 -2.69 -11.67
N ALA A 103 16.99 -1.89 -12.72
CA ALA A 103 18.05 -0.92 -12.99
C ALA A 103 18.17 0.06 -11.81
N ASP A 104 19.40 0.39 -11.40
CA ASP A 104 19.60 1.22 -10.20
C ASP A 104 19.30 2.69 -10.45
N THR A 105 19.52 3.16 -11.68
CA THR A 105 19.43 4.58 -12.07
C THR A 105 18.21 4.89 -12.95
N LEU A 106 17.45 3.88 -13.35
CA LEU A 106 16.33 4.00 -14.27
C LEU A 106 15.09 3.28 -13.72
N PRO A 107 13.87 3.75 -14.01
CA PRO A 107 12.63 3.06 -13.64
C PRO A 107 12.38 1.85 -14.56
N LEU A 108 13.37 0.95 -14.66
CA LEU A 108 13.34 -0.22 -15.53
C LEU A 108 13.47 -1.49 -14.70
N VAL A 109 12.47 -2.36 -14.84
CA VAL A 109 12.51 -3.73 -14.35
C VAL A 109 12.40 -4.64 -15.56
N PHE A 110 13.29 -5.62 -15.66
CA PHE A 110 13.42 -6.45 -16.85
C PHE A 110 14.07 -7.80 -16.52
N PRO A 111 13.77 -8.86 -17.30
CA PRO A 111 14.36 -10.16 -17.13
C PRO A 111 15.80 -10.19 -17.64
N VAL A 112 16.66 -10.94 -16.96
CA VAL A 112 18.04 -11.17 -17.36
C VAL A 112 18.41 -12.65 -17.33
N LEU A 113 19.25 -13.06 -18.27
CA LEU A 113 19.90 -14.37 -18.23
C LEU A 113 21.12 -14.33 -17.31
N GLY A 114 21.28 -15.36 -16.48
CA GLY A 114 22.44 -15.50 -15.59
C GLY A 114 22.30 -14.86 -14.21
N ALA A 115 21.08 -14.50 -13.79
CA ALA A 115 20.79 -14.10 -12.41
C ALA A 115 20.27 -15.27 -11.54
N ASP A 116 20.17 -16.47 -12.11
CA ASP A 116 19.72 -17.67 -11.41
C ASP A 116 20.66 -18.01 -10.25
N GLY A 117 20.09 -18.24 -9.07
CA GLY A 117 20.85 -18.54 -7.85
C GLY A 117 21.49 -17.33 -7.17
N LEU A 118 21.32 -16.10 -7.68
CA LEU A 118 21.75 -14.90 -6.97
C LEU A 118 20.76 -14.54 -5.85
N PRO A 119 21.26 -14.10 -4.67
CA PRO A 119 20.39 -13.65 -3.62
C PRO A 119 19.67 -12.35 -4.02
N ARG A 120 18.45 -12.17 -3.53
CA ARG A 120 17.73 -10.91 -3.66
C ARG A 120 18.58 -9.77 -3.08
N GLY A 121 18.69 -8.68 -3.82
CA GLY A 121 19.52 -7.53 -3.45
C GLY A 121 20.96 -7.57 -3.99
N ALA A 122 21.39 -8.68 -4.62
CA ALA A 122 22.69 -8.72 -5.27
C ALA A 122 22.80 -7.68 -6.39
N GLN A 123 23.91 -6.96 -6.44
CA GLN A 123 24.21 -6.02 -7.52
C GLN A 123 24.93 -6.71 -8.66
N VAL A 124 24.46 -6.48 -9.87
CA VAL A 124 25.00 -7.08 -11.10
C VAL A 124 25.19 -6.01 -12.17
N ARG A 125 26.21 -6.20 -13.01
CA ARG A 125 26.30 -5.50 -14.29
C ARG A 125 25.64 -6.34 -15.36
N VAL A 126 24.77 -5.72 -16.13
CA VAL A 126 23.94 -6.39 -17.14
C VAL A 126 24.23 -5.78 -18.51
N ARG A 127 24.50 -6.63 -19.49
CA ARG A 127 24.48 -6.24 -20.90
C ARG A 127 23.05 -6.24 -21.40
N LEU A 128 22.64 -5.13 -21.97
CA LEU A 128 21.30 -4.97 -22.54
C LEU A 128 21.22 -5.67 -23.91
N GLY A 129 20.09 -6.33 -24.16
CA GLY A 129 19.74 -6.93 -25.43
C GLY A 129 19.09 -5.94 -26.39
N ALA A 130 18.47 -6.47 -27.44
CA ALA A 130 17.67 -5.68 -28.36
C ALA A 130 16.37 -5.20 -27.68
N ILE A 131 15.98 -3.96 -27.99
CA ILE A 131 14.71 -3.38 -27.56
C ILE A 131 13.63 -3.77 -28.56
N ASP A 132 12.50 -4.25 -28.06
CA ASP A 132 11.28 -4.42 -28.84
C ASP A 132 10.38 -3.20 -28.60
N ASP A 133 10.35 -2.29 -29.58
CA ASP A 133 9.56 -1.05 -29.51
C ASP A 133 8.04 -1.30 -29.57
N ILE A 134 7.58 -2.48 -30.01
CA ILE A 134 6.15 -2.81 -30.11
C ILE A 134 5.62 -3.30 -28.77
N SER A 135 6.32 -4.27 -28.16
CA SER A 135 5.95 -4.78 -26.83
C SER A 135 6.45 -3.90 -25.68
N LEU A 136 7.31 -2.92 -25.99
CA LEU A 136 8.07 -2.12 -25.03
C LEU A 136 8.92 -3.01 -24.12
N ASP A 137 9.49 -4.10 -24.62
CA ASP A 137 10.28 -5.02 -23.82
C ASP A 137 11.79 -4.96 -24.13
N ILE A 138 12.56 -5.34 -23.12
CA ILE A 138 14.01 -5.51 -23.20
C ILE A 138 14.40 -6.66 -22.27
N SER A 139 15.41 -7.43 -22.68
CA SER A 139 16.05 -8.42 -21.84
C SER A 139 17.54 -8.13 -21.75
N GLY A 140 18.23 -8.74 -20.78
CA GLY A 140 19.68 -8.60 -20.67
C GLY A 140 20.39 -9.88 -20.28
N THR A 141 21.70 -9.82 -20.20
CA THR A 141 22.55 -10.92 -19.71
C THR A 141 23.49 -10.38 -18.66
N VAL A 142 23.58 -11.06 -17.52
CA VAL A 142 24.51 -10.72 -16.44
C VAL A 142 25.95 -10.92 -16.94
N ILE A 143 26.77 -9.88 -16.79
CA ILE A 143 28.20 -9.91 -17.16
C ILE A 143 29.05 -10.23 -15.94
N GLU A 144 28.80 -9.53 -14.83
CA GLU A 144 29.54 -9.66 -13.60
C GLU A 144 28.66 -9.33 -12.40
N ARG A 145 29.03 -9.91 -11.25
CA ARG A 145 28.42 -9.63 -9.95
C ARG A 145 29.28 -8.61 -9.22
N LEU A 146 28.69 -7.46 -8.85
CA LEU A 146 29.42 -6.28 -8.34
C LEU A 146 29.53 -6.24 -6.81
N ASP A 147 28.75 -7.04 -6.10
CA ASP A 147 28.75 -7.13 -4.63
C ASP A 147 29.85 -8.06 -4.08
N GLN A 148 30.61 -8.73 -4.96
CA GLN A 148 31.82 -9.46 -4.57
C GLN A 148 32.96 -8.46 -4.34
N THR A 149 33.09 -7.98 -3.10
CA THR A 149 34.39 -7.53 -2.63
C THR A 149 35.33 -8.75 -2.71
N ALA A 150 36.46 -8.62 -3.41
CA ALA A 150 37.46 -9.67 -3.54
C ALA A 150 37.77 -10.32 -2.18
N PRO A 151 37.99 -11.65 -2.11
CA PRO A 151 38.26 -12.31 -0.85
C PRO A 151 39.57 -11.74 -0.29
N ALA A 152 39.48 -11.00 0.82
CA ALA A 152 40.60 -10.88 1.73
C ALA A 152 40.98 -12.32 2.11
N ALA A 153 42.26 -12.64 1.92
CA ALA A 153 42.84 -13.95 2.13
C ALA A 153 42.38 -14.60 3.45
N ALA A 154 42.19 -15.91 3.38
CA ALA A 154 41.83 -16.80 4.49
C ALA A 154 42.45 -16.41 5.83
N MET A 155 41.59 -16.20 6.83
CA MET A 155 41.87 -16.49 8.23
C MET A 155 40.60 -17.10 8.83
N ASP A 156 40.60 -18.43 8.85
CA ASP A 156 40.17 -19.36 9.88
C ASP A 156 38.80 -19.23 10.58
N GLU A 157 38.33 -20.41 10.99
CA GLU A 157 36.98 -20.84 11.29
C GLU A 157 36.39 -20.38 12.64
N GLU A 158 35.08 -20.62 12.73
CA GLU A 158 34.22 -20.82 13.92
C GLU A 158 33.57 -19.61 14.59
N GLY A 159 32.24 -19.72 14.73
CA GLY A 159 31.39 -18.81 15.50
C GLY A 159 29.93 -18.86 15.09
N ASP A 160 29.27 -19.97 15.37
CA ASP A 160 27.81 -20.11 15.45
C ASP A 160 27.22 -19.00 16.34
N ASP A 161 26.18 -18.32 15.85
CA ASP A 161 25.17 -17.65 16.70
C ASP A 161 23.98 -17.21 15.83
N GLU A 162 22.90 -17.98 15.92
CA GLU A 162 21.54 -17.61 15.54
C GLU A 162 21.11 -16.32 16.29
N ALA A 163 21.23 -15.16 15.64
CA ALA A 163 20.62 -13.92 16.11
C ALA A 163 19.20 -13.76 15.55
N GLU A 164 18.24 -14.26 16.34
CA GLU A 164 16.82 -13.92 16.44
C GLU A 164 16.22 -12.98 15.38
N LEU A 165 15.39 -13.57 14.51
CA LEU A 165 14.37 -12.87 13.75
C LEU A 165 13.47 -12.06 14.69
N ALA A 166 13.44 -10.74 14.49
CA ALA A 166 12.59 -9.81 15.21
C ALA A 166 11.13 -10.32 15.28
N ALA A 167 10.66 -10.57 16.51
CA ALA A 167 9.28 -10.93 16.80
C ALA A 167 8.31 -9.82 16.35
N PRO A 168 7.08 -10.18 15.91
CA PRO A 168 6.07 -9.19 15.55
C PRO A 168 5.65 -8.37 16.78
N LEU A 169 5.73 -7.04 16.66
CA LEU A 169 5.21 -6.07 17.63
C LEU A 169 3.70 -6.29 17.83
N THR A 170 3.31 -6.90 18.94
CA THR A 170 1.94 -6.92 19.45
C THR A 170 1.65 -5.58 20.15
N ILE A 171 0.89 -4.71 19.49
CA ILE A 171 0.34 -3.51 20.14
C ILE A 171 -0.88 -3.94 20.95
N ALA A 172 -0.74 -3.95 22.28
CA ALA A 172 -1.87 -4.05 23.20
C ALA A 172 -2.61 -2.70 23.21
N MET A 173 -3.77 -2.62 22.54
CA MET A 173 -4.74 -1.58 22.82
C MET A 173 -5.52 -2.00 24.07
N ASP A 174 -5.26 -1.31 25.17
CA ASP A 174 -6.07 -1.35 26.39
C ASP A 174 -7.42 -0.69 26.08
N VAL A 175 -8.47 -1.50 25.97
CA VAL A 175 -9.85 -1.05 25.84
C VAL A 175 -10.44 -1.12 27.25
N ASN A 176 -10.32 -0.04 28.02
CA ASN A 176 -11.18 0.17 29.17
C ASN A 176 -12.58 0.54 28.66
N ASP A 177 -13.40 -0.48 28.44
CA ASP A 177 -14.85 -0.36 28.42
C ASP A 177 -15.34 -0.27 29.89
N ASP A 178 -15.41 0.95 30.42
CA ASP A 178 -16.20 1.21 31.63
C ASP A 178 -17.68 1.28 31.23
N ASP A 179 -18.35 0.14 31.38
CA ASP A 179 -19.79 -0.02 31.27
C ASP A 179 -20.39 0.04 32.68
N PRO A 180 -21.21 1.04 33.07
CA PRO A 180 -21.94 0.98 34.32
C PRO A 180 -23.21 0.16 34.10
N ALA A 181 -23.14 -1.11 34.52
CA ALA A 181 -24.30 -1.95 34.71
C ALA A 181 -25.19 -1.38 35.83
N ASP A 182 -26.41 -0.95 35.49
CA ASP A 182 -27.50 -0.82 36.46
C ASP A 182 -28.55 -1.91 36.18
N LYS A 183 -28.59 -2.92 37.04
CA LYS A 183 -29.71 -3.84 37.17
C LYS A 183 -30.37 -3.56 38.53
N PRO A 184 -31.68 -3.32 38.58
CA PRO A 184 -32.38 -3.21 39.85
C PRO A 184 -32.65 -4.62 40.40
N THR A 185 -32.30 -4.84 41.67
CA THR A 185 -32.81 -5.97 42.47
C THR A 185 -33.76 -5.45 43.54
N ASP A 186 -34.97 -5.96 43.47
CA ASP A 186 -36.09 -5.87 44.38
C ASP A 186 -35.83 -6.57 45.74
N ALA A 187 -36.24 -5.95 46.84
CA ALA A 187 -37.05 -6.54 47.92
C ALA A 187 -37.12 -5.57 49.12
N GLY A 188 -38.35 -5.31 49.60
CA GLY A 188 -38.67 -4.31 50.61
C GLY A 188 -38.57 -4.75 52.07
N ASN A 189 -38.88 -3.81 52.98
CA ASN A 189 -40.10 -3.83 53.81
C ASN A 189 -40.02 -2.79 54.97
N ALA A 190 -41.18 -2.19 55.25
CA ALA A 190 -41.76 -1.82 56.55
C ALA A 190 -41.58 -0.40 57.15
N GLY A 191 -42.75 0.24 57.37
CA GLY A 191 -43.07 1.06 58.56
C GLY A 191 -43.38 2.54 58.25
N ALA A 192 -44.62 2.93 57.90
CA ALA A 192 -45.77 3.21 58.79
C ALA A 192 -45.68 4.51 59.64
N ASN A 193 -46.38 5.57 59.20
CA ASN A 193 -47.25 6.48 59.98
C ASN A 193 -47.85 7.52 59.00
N GLY A 194 -49.17 7.61 58.76
CA GLY A 194 -50.20 8.21 59.63
C GLY A 194 -50.16 9.75 59.46
N GLY A 195 -51.19 10.52 59.10
CA GLY A 195 -52.60 10.34 58.76
C GLY A 195 -53.24 11.75 58.59
N ALA A 196 -54.36 11.81 57.86
CA ALA A 196 -55.46 12.79 57.90
C ALA A 196 -55.20 14.32 57.77
N ALA A 197 -55.87 14.95 56.79
CA ALA A 197 -57.11 15.73 56.98
C ALA A 197 -57.28 16.81 55.87
N GLY A 198 -58.51 16.94 55.35
CA GLY A 198 -58.96 18.08 54.53
C GLY A 198 -59.72 17.68 53.28
#